data_AF-A0A2E0SYL3-F1
#
_entry.id   AF-A0A2E0SYL3-F1
#
_cell.length_a   1.000
_cell.length_b   1.000
_cell.length_c   1.000
_cell.angle_alpha   90.00
_cell.angle_beta   90.00
_cell.angle_gamma   90.00
#
_symmetry.space_group_name_H-M   'P 1'
#
loop_
_entity.id
_entity.type
_entity.pdbx_description
1 polymer ?
#
loop_
_entity_poly.entity_id
_entity_poly.type
_entity_poly.pdbx_seq_one_letter_code
_entity_poly.pdbx_strand_id
1 'polypeptide(L)' 'LTPELVEAMLETEAGRAMFIAGMTEDGELTVDQAECMLDNLDFVALADISSEDEPDPEIFSALFNVAVTCDLGEEFFAD' A
#
# COMPACT_ATOMS: atom_id res chain seq x y z
N LEU A 1 -7.54 -12.13 -4.38
CA LEU A 1 -6.38 -12.56 -3.57
C LEU A 1 -6.79 -12.42 -2.11
N THR A 2 -6.43 -13.33 -1.21
CA THR A 2 -6.66 -13.09 0.21
C THR A 2 -5.51 -12.25 0.77
N PRO A 3 -5.71 -11.49 1.86
CA PRO A 3 -4.64 -10.69 2.46
C PRO A 3 -3.43 -11.54 2.84
N GLU A 4 -3.67 -12.74 3.41
CA GLU A 4 -2.57 -13.63 3.83
C GLU A 4 -1.77 -14.15 2.63
N LEU A 5 -2.41 -14.31 1.47
CA LEU A 5 -1.71 -14.71 0.25
C LEU A 5 -0.86 -13.56 -0.31
N VAL A 6 -1.30 -12.30 -0.16
CA VAL A 6 -0.51 -11.12 -0.54
C VAL A 6 0.70 -10.99 0.37
N GLU A 7 0.53 -11.10 1.69
CA GLU A 7 1.62 -11.10 2.66
C GLU A 7 2.64 -12.21 2.37
N ALA A 8 2.19 -13.44 2.15
CA ALA A 8 3.07 -14.56 1.80
C ALA A 8 3.85 -14.33 0.50
N MET A 9 3.29 -13.58 -0.45
CA MET A 9 4.02 -13.18 -1.67
C MET A 9 5.05 -12.10 -1.37
N LEU A 10 4.72 -11.09 -0.54
CA LEU A 10 5.62 -9.99 -0.16
C LEU A 10 6.80 -10.46 0.69
N GLU A 11 6.66 -11.56 1.44
CA GLU A 11 7.78 -12.22 2.13
C GLU A 11 8.84 -12.77 1.16
N THR A 12 8.50 -12.95 -0.12
CA THR A 12 9.45 -13.40 -1.14
C THR A 12 10.03 -12.23 -1.91
N GLU A 13 11.34 -12.29 -2.23
CA GLU A 13 12.01 -11.26 -3.04
C GLU A 13 11.33 -11.06 -4.40
N ALA A 14 10.92 -12.15 -5.04
CA ALA A 14 10.24 -12.10 -6.34
C ALA A 14 8.83 -11.49 -6.26
N GLY A 15 8.07 -11.80 -5.21
CA GLY A 15 6.75 -11.21 -5.00
C GLY A 15 6.83 -9.74 -4.64
N ARG A 16 7.74 -9.36 -3.74
CA ARG A 16 8.00 -7.95 -3.41
C ARG A 16 8.41 -7.14 -4.64
N ALA A 17 9.33 -7.66 -5.46
CA ALA A 17 9.75 -7.00 -6.70
C ALA A 17 8.59 -6.85 -7.72
N MET A 18 7.69 -7.84 -7.80
CA MET A 18 6.50 -7.76 -8.67
C MET A 18 5.55 -6.64 -8.24
N PHE A 19 5.31 -6.49 -6.93
CA PHE A 19 4.45 -5.43 -6.41
C PHE A 19 5.06 -4.04 -6.60
N ILE A 20 6.34 -3.87 -6.29
CA ILE A 20 7.07 -2.61 -6.54
C ILE A 20 6.98 -2.24 -8.03
N ALA A 21 7.23 -3.20 -8.94
CA ALA A 21 7.14 -2.94 -10.37
C ALA A 21 5.76 -2.41 -10.78
N GLY A 22 4.67 -3.02 -10.30
CA GLY A 22 3.31 -2.54 -10.57
C GLY A 22 3.01 -1.16 -9.97
N MET A 23 3.46 -0.90 -8.74
CA MET A 23 3.28 0.41 -8.08
C MET A 23 4.04 1.55 -8.78
N THR A 24 5.15 1.23 -9.43
CA THR A 24 6.00 2.22 -10.13
C THR A 24 5.71 2.30 -11.63
N GLU A 25 4.83 1.45 -12.18
CA GLU A 25 4.61 1.30 -13.63
C GLU A 25 4.14 2.62 -14.27
N ASP A 26 3.22 3.32 -13.60
CA ASP A 26 2.65 4.59 -14.07
C ASP A 26 3.52 5.81 -13.70
N GLY A 27 4.62 5.59 -12.99
CA GLY A 27 5.54 6.65 -12.56
C GLY A 27 5.01 7.56 -11.44
N GLU A 28 3.84 7.24 -10.88
CA GLU A 28 3.26 7.94 -9.72
C GLU A 28 4.10 7.74 -8.45
N LEU A 29 4.77 6.59 -8.36
CA LEU A 29 5.63 6.24 -7.24
C LEU A 29 7.05 5.94 -7.71
N THR A 30 8.02 6.41 -6.93
CA THR A 30 9.40 5.94 -7.01
C THR A 30 9.54 4.55 -6.36
N VAL A 31 10.61 3.84 -6.69
CA VAL A 31 10.93 2.54 -6.06
C VAL A 31 11.00 2.67 -4.54
N ASP A 32 11.68 3.71 -4.04
CA ASP A 32 11.86 3.92 -2.60
C ASP A 32 10.51 4.19 -1.89
N GLN A 33 9.60 4.93 -2.54
CA GLN A 33 8.24 5.15 -2.02
C GLN A 33 7.42 3.86 -2.01
N ALA A 34 7.48 3.07 -3.09
CA ALA A 34 6.80 1.79 -3.17
C ALA A 34 7.32 0.81 -2.11
N GLU A 35 8.63 0.74 -1.90
CA GLU A 35 9.24 -0.05 -0.82
C GLU A 35 8.74 0.41 0.56
N CYS A 36 8.74 1.72 0.82
CA CYS A 36 8.25 2.25 2.09
C CYS A 36 6.78 1.90 2.33
N MET A 37 5.93 2.01 1.31
CA MET A 37 4.53 1.65 1.41
C MET A 37 4.37 0.17 1.76
N LEU A 38 5.06 -0.74 1.07
CA LEU A 38 4.98 -2.17 1.38
C LEU A 38 5.45 -2.50 2.81
N ASP A 39 6.39 -1.73 3.35
CA ASP A 39 6.94 -1.95 4.69
C ASP A 39 6.03 -1.37 5.81
N ASN A 40 5.13 -0.44 5.49
CA ASN A 40 4.29 0.26 6.49
C ASN A 40 2.77 0.04 6.30
N LEU A 41 2.33 -0.49 5.15
CA LEU A 41 0.93 -0.80 4.90
C LEU A 41 0.52 -2.11 5.58
N ASP A 42 -0.63 -2.05 6.25
CA ASP A 42 -1.32 -3.23 6.74
C ASP A 42 -2.31 -3.71 5.66
N PHE A 43 -1.95 -4.80 4.97
CA PHE A 43 -2.75 -5.37 3.89
C PHE A 43 -4.05 -6.01 4.36
N VAL A 44 -4.10 -6.47 5.63
CA VAL A 44 -5.31 -7.00 6.23
C VAL A 44 -6.30 -5.86 6.47
N ALA A 45 -5.83 -4.76 7.07
CA ALA A 45 -6.66 -3.57 7.27
C ALA A 45 -7.12 -2.94 5.94
N LEU A 46 -6.27 -2.94 4.91
CA LEU A 46 -6.63 -2.49 3.56
C LEU A 46 -7.73 -3.36 2.93
N ALA A 47 -7.69 -4.67 3.13
CA ALA A 47 -8.69 -5.57 2.57
C ALA A 47 -10.07 -5.35 3.18
N ASP A 48 -10.13 -4.95 4.45
CA ASP A 48 -11.35 -4.55 5.14
C ASP A 48 -11.96 -3.24 4.61
N ILE A 49 -11.18 -2.39 3.91
CA ILE A 49 -11.73 -1.22 3.18
C ILE A 49 -12.42 -1.66 1.88
N SER A 50 -11.94 -2.75 1.28
CA SER A 50 -12.43 -3.22 -0.02
C SER A 50 -13.72 -4.05 0.07
N SER A 51 -14.13 -4.44 1.28
CA SER A 51 -15.45 -5.03 1.52
C SER A 51 -16.54 -3.96 1.44
N GLU A 52 -17.79 -4.35 1.18
CA GLU A 52 -18.94 -3.42 1.10
C GLU A 52 -19.33 -2.77 2.45
N ASP A 53 -18.49 -2.95 3.48
CA ASP A 53 -18.67 -2.37 4.81
C ASP A 53 -18.11 -0.93 4.85
N GLU A 54 -18.67 -0.10 5.73
CA GLU A 54 -18.22 1.28 5.90
C GLU A 54 -16.78 1.26 6.45
N PRO A 55 -15.78 1.77 5.72
CA PRO A 55 -14.40 1.70 6.17
C PRO A 55 -14.19 2.46 7.47
N ASP A 56 -13.50 1.83 8.43
CA ASP A 56 -13.22 2.44 9.72
C ASP A 56 -12.40 3.74 9.52
N PRO A 57 -12.83 4.88 10.11
CA PRO A 57 -12.06 6.13 10.10
C PRO A 57 -10.60 5.99 10.55
N GLU A 58 -10.30 5.02 11.42
CA GLU A 58 -8.93 4.72 11.86
C GLU A 58 -8.06 4.20 10.70
N ILE A 59 -8.63 3.47 9.75
CA ILE A 59 -7.89 2.95 8.59
C ILE A 59 -7.49 4.08 7.64
N PHE A 60 -8.37 5.07 7.40
CA PHE A 60 -7.99 6.26 6.62
C PHE A 60 -6.86 7.05 7.30
N SER A 61 -6.92 7.16 8.63
CA SER A 61 -5.86 7.81 9.41
C SER A 61 -4.53 7.04 9.29
N ALA A 62 -4.57 5.71 9.31
CA ALA A 62 -3.41 4.87 9.10
C ALA A 62 -2.82 5.05 7.68
N LEU A 63 -3.65 5.02 6.65
CA LEU A 63 -3.21 5.25 5.26
C LEU A 63 -2.58 6.62 5.06
N PHE A 64 -3.19 7.66 5.63
CA PHE A 64 -2.63 9.01 5.59
C PHE A 64 -1.26 9.07 6.29
N ASN A 65 -1.13 8.44 7.45
CA ASN A 65 0.16 8.38 8.16
C ASN A 65 1.23 7.64 7.35
N VAL A 66 0.89 6.55 6.67
CA VAL A 66 1.81 5.82 5.79
C VAL A 66 2.24 6.73 4.64
N ALA A 67 1.28 7.38 3.99
CA ALA A 67 1.56 8.25 2.86
C ALA A 67 2.45 9.46 3.25
N VAL A 68 2.24 10.05 4.43
CA VAL A 68 3.16 11.07 4.97
C VAL A 68 4.53 10.49 5.32
N THR A 69 4.57 9.30 5.94
CA THR A 69 5.83 8.64 6.33
C THR A 69 6.69 8.29 5.11
N CYS A 70 6.04 7.87 4.03
CA CYS A 70 6.67 7.48 2.79
C CYS A 70 6.86 8.63 1.81
N ASP A 71 6.61 9.87 2.23
CA ASP A 71 6.75 11.07 1.39
C ASP A 71 6.00 10.92 0.05
N LEU A 72 4.80 10.33 0.10
CA LEU A 72 3.88 10.32 -1.02
C LEU A 72 3.38 11.76 -1.16
N GLY A 73 3.88 12.46 -2.18
CA GLY A 73 3.66 13.90 -2.35
C GLY A 73 2.18 14.29 -2.41
N GLU A 74 1.89 15.59 -2.42
CA GLU A 74 0.50 16.09 -2.46
C GLU A 74 -0.30 15.54 -3.65
N GLU A 75 0.36 15.15 -4.75
CA GLU A 75 -0.25 14.53 -5.92
C GLU A 75 -0.88 13.15 -5.63
N PHE A 76 -0.36 12.38 -4.65
CA PHE A 76 -0.96 11.12 -4.23
C PHE A 76 -2.29 11.31 -3.49
N PHE A 77 -2.47 12.47 -2.87
CA PHE A 77 -3.70 12.85 -2.17
C PHE A 77 -4.60 13.77 -3.00
N ALA A 78 -4.14 14.19 -4.18
CA ALA A 78 -4.90 15.00 -5.10
C ALA A 78 -5.71 14.06 -5.99
N ASP A 79 -7.00 13.94 -5.63
CA ASP A 79 -8.07 13.30 -6.42
C ASP A 79 -8.06 13.70 -7.91
#